data_AF-A0A841DMR8-F1
#
_entry.id   AF-A0A841DMR8-F1
#
_cell.length_a   1.000
_cell.length_b   1.000
_cell.length_c   1.000
_cell.angle_alpha   90.00
_cell.angle_beta   90.00
_cell.angle_gamma   90.00
#
_symmetry.space_group_name_H-M   'P 1'
#
loop_
_entity.id
_entity.type
_entity.pdbx_description
1 polymer ?
#
loop_
_entity_poly.entity_id
_entity_poly.type
_entity_poly.pdbx_seq_one_letter_code
_entity_poly.pdbx_strand_id
1 'polypeptide(L)'
;MYKVDTTPVVRVRRPPKREPPDIPAGQALAPDDLHKGDRIHHFDYGDGTIHAVTACWLHITWDNPAETLDYHSLGMARFLIRLGPTDGA
;
A
#
# COMPACT_ATOMS: atom_id res chain seq x y z
N MET A 1 29.29 -32.07 -28.66
CA MET A 1 28.81 -32.56 -27.35
C MET A 1 28.63 -31.35 -26.46
N TYR A 2 27.40 -30.86 -26.27
CA TYR A 2 27.12 -29.63 -25.53
C TYR A 2 26.80 -29.98 -24.07
N LYS A 3 27.47 -29.33 -23.11
CA LYS A 3 27.18 -29.46 -21.68
C LYS A 3 26.02 -28.53 -21.35
N VAL A 4 24.93 -29.09 -20.80
CA VAL A 4 23.79 -28.33 -20.29
C VAL A 4 24.09 -28.01 -18.83
N ASP A 5 24.29 -26.73 -18.52
CA ASP A 5 24.40 -26.26 -17.14
C ASP A 5 23.02 -26.30 -16.48
N THR A 6 22.81 -27.28 -15.62
CA THR A 6 21.64 -27.38 -14.74
C THR A 6 21.83 -26.51 -13.51
N THR A 7 21.71 -25.19 -13.67
CA THR A 7 21.57 -24.29 -12.53
C THR A 7 20.15 -24.43 -11.98
N PRO A 8 19.95 -24.81 -10.70
CA PRO A 8 18.61 -24.90 -10.12
C PRO A 8 18.01 -23.49 -10.05
N VAL A 9 16.85 -23.31 -10.70
CA VAL A 9 16.03 -22.10 -10.54
C VAL A 9 15.52 -22.10 -9.11
N VAL A 10 16.12 -21.26 -8.25
CA VAL A 10 15.60 -20.98 -6.92
C VAL A 10 14.25 -20.29 -7.10
N ARG A 11 13.16 -21.07 -7.01
CA ARG A 11 11.80 -20.54 -6.92
C ARG A 11 11.71 -19.77 -5.61
N VAL A 12 11.96 -18.47 -5.64
CA VAL A 12 11.63 -17.55 -4.55
C VAL A 12 10.14 -17.73 -4.29
N ARG A 13 9.78 -18.37 -3.16
CA ARG A 13 8.39 -18.48 -2.75
C ARG A 13 7.90 -17.06 -2.55
N ARG A 14 7.00 -16.57 -3.40
CA ARG A 14 6.30 -15.32 -3.13
C ARG A 14 5.66 -15.47 -1.73
N PRO A 15 5.79 -14.48 -0.84
CA PRO A 15 5.04 -14.52 0.40
C PRO A 15 3.56 -14.76 0.08
N PRO A 16 2.85 -15.54 0.92
CA PRO A 16 1.43 -15.80 0.70
C PRO A 16 0.73 -14.45 0.56
N LYS A 17 -0.01 -14.28 -0.54
CA LYS A 17 -0.85 -13.10 -0.77
C LYS A 17 -1.82 -13.05 0.40
N ARG A 18 -1.60 -12.12 1.34
CA ARG A 18 -2.55 -11.92 2.44
C ARG A 18 -3.85 -11.44 1.82
N GLU A 19 -4.95 -12.05 2.21
CA GLU A 19 -6.26 -11.51 1.85
C GLU A 19 -6.41 -10.16 2.56
N PRO A 20 -6.82 -9.10 1.85
CA PRO A 20 -7.13 -7.85 2.51
C PRO A 20 -8.20 -8.13 3.57
N PRO A 21 -8.08 -7.58 4.79
CA PRO A 21 -9.15 -7.67 5.77
C PRO A 21 -10.43 -7.09 5.16
N ASP A 22 -11.58 -7.64 5.56
CA ASP A 22 -12.86 -7.01 5.29
C ASP A 22 -12.87 -5.64 5.98
N ILE A 23 -12.52 -4.59 5.23
CA ILE A 23 -12.67 -3.21 5.69
C ILE A 23 -14.18 -2.97 5.75
N PRO A 24 -14.74 -2.65 6.92
CA PRO A 24 -16.17 -2.39 7.05
C PRO A 24 -16.61 -1.36 6.01
N ALA A 25 -17.70 -1.66 5.28
CA ALA A 25 -18.27 -0.72 4.33
C ALA A 25 -18.56 0.61 5.04
N GLY A 26 -17.83 1.67 4.65
CA GLY A 26 -17.87 3.00 5.30
C GLY A 26 -16.56 3.48 5.91
N GLN A 27 -15.52 2.63 6.01
CA GLN A 27 -14.16 3.06 6.40
C GLN A 27 -13.18 3.22 5.23
N ALA A 28 -13.46 2.55 4.11
CA ALA A 28 -12.68 2.70 2.89
C ALA A 28 -12.94 4.08 2.26
N LEU A 29 -11.86 4.79 1.90
CA LEU A 29 -11.95 6.13 1.34
C LEU A 29 -12.33 6.09 -0.15
N ALA A 30 -13.28 6.94 -0.55
CA ALA A 30 -13.49 7.22 -1.96
C ALA A 30 -12.30 8.03 -2.50
N PRO A 31 -11.93 7.88 -3.78
CA PRO A 31 -10.86 8.68 -4.37
C PRO A 31 -11.03 10.20 -4.17
N ASP A 32 -12.27 10.69 -4.25
CA ASP A 32 -12.60 12.10 -4.09
C ASP A 32 -12.48 12.59 -2.64
N ASP A 33 -12.48 11.66 -1.68
CA ASP A 33 -12.28 12.01 -0.28
C ASP A 33 -10.80 12.16 0.06
N LEU A 34 -9.86 11.69 -0.78
CA LEU A 34 -8.42 11.73 -0.47
C LEU A 34 -7.82 13.12 -0.68
N HIS A 35 -7.11 13.60 0.35
CA HIS A 35 -6.47 14.89 0.36
C HIS A 35 -4.98 14.78 0.74
N LYS A 36 -4.18 15.71 0.23
CA LYS A 36 -2.80 15.88 0.68
C LYS A 36 -2.77 16.18 2.18
N GLY A 37 -1.91 15.50 2.91
CA GLY A 37 -1.75 15.61 4.36
C GLY A 37 -2.58 14.58 5.13
N ASP A 38 -3.47 13.85 4.47
CA ASP A 38 -4.23 12.79 5.13
C ASP A 38 -3.30 11.73 5.70
N ARG A 39 -3.62 11.35 6.93
CA ARG A 39 -3.06 10.18 7.57
C ARG A 39 -3.93 8.98 7.25
N ILE A 40 -3.33 7.91 6.72
CA ILE A 40 -4.04 6.72 6.29
C ILE A 40 -3.40 5.45 6.85
N HIS A 41 -4.16 4.37 6.88
CA HIS A 41 -3.69 3.03 7.15
C HIS A 41 -4.00 2.11 5.97
N HIS A 42 -3.02 1.30 5.58
CA HIS A 42 -3.17 0.20 4.64
C HIS A 42 -2.74 -1.11 5.33
N PHE A 43 -3.50 -2.19 5.16
CA PHE A 43 -3.27 -3.42 5.89
C PHE A 43 -1.87 -4.04 5.70
N ASP A 44 -1.35 -4.03 4.47
CA ASP A 44 -0.04 -4.62 4.18
C ASP A 44 1.14 -3.66 4.41
N TYR A 45 0.90 -2.35 4.30
CA TYR A 45 1.97 -1.34 4.31
C TYR A 45 2.05 -0.58 5.64
N GLY A 46 1.01 -0.66 6.45
CA GLY A 46 0.87 0.06 7.71
C GLY A 46 0.36 1.48 7.51
N ASP A 47 0.77 2.36 8.42
CA ASP A 47 0.35 3.76 8.39
C ASP A 47 1.20 4.57 7.41
N GLY A 48 0.60 5.60 6.83
CA GLY A 48 1.28 6.49 5.90
C GLY A 48 0.60 7.84 5.77
N THR A 49 1.27 8.75 5.06
CA THR A 49 0.81 10.11 4.82
C THR A 49 0.72 10.38 3.32
N ILE A 50 -0.42 10.92 2.88
CA ILE A 50 -0.61 11.29 1.48
C ILE A 50 0.11 12.61 1.19
N HIS A 51 1.07 12.60 0.26
CA HIS A 51 1.78 13.80 -0.18
C HIS A 51 1.21 14.40 -1.47
N ALA A 52 0.58 13.59 -2.32
CA ALA A 52 -0.10 14.06 -3.52
C ALA A 52 -1.22 13.11 -3.96
N VAL A 53 -2.29 13.70 -4.50
CA VAL A 53 -3.41 13.00 -5.15
C VAL A 53 -3.52 13.56 -6.57
N THR A 54 -3.55 12.68 -7.55
CA THR A 54 -3.75 13.02 -8.97
C THR A 54 -4.89 12.18 -9.54
N ALA A 55 -5.28 12.45 -10.78
CA ALA A 55 -6.38 11.73 -11.45
C ALA A 55 -6.18 10.20 -11.52
N CYS A 56 -4.95 9.69 -11.44
CA CYS A 56 -4.68 8.25 -11.55
C CYS A 56 -3.69 7.71 -10.51
N TRP A 57 -3.01 8.57 -9.76
CA TRP A 57 -1.92 8.20 -8.87
C TRP A 57 -2.00 8.88 -7.52
N LEU A 58 -1.54 8.16 -6.51
CA LEU A 58 -1.33 8.59 -5.14
C LEU A 58 0.16 8.54 -4.84
N HIS A 59 0.66 9.56 -4.15
CA HIS A 59 1.99 9.55 -3.54
C HIS A 59 1.81 9.50 -2.03
N ILE A 60 2.24 8.40 -1.41
CA ILE A 60 2.07 8.08 0.00
C ILE A 60 3.44 7.72 0.55
N THR A 61 3.90 8.39 1.59
CA THR A 61 5.08 7.93 2.33
C THR A 61 4.62 7.10 3.53
N TRP A 62 5.15 5.89 3.65
CA TRP A 62 4.81 4.96 4.72
C TRP A 62 5.74 5.12 5.92
N ASP A 63 5.20 4.90 7.12
CA ASP A 63 6.00 4.92 8.35
C ASP A 63 6.84 3.66 8.53
N ASN A 64 6.42 2.57 7.90
CA ASN A 64 7.16 1.33 7.91
C ASN A 64 8.45 1.49 7.07
N PRO A 65 9.65 1.48 7.67
CA PRO A 65 10.89 1.69 6.94
C PRO A 65 11.25 0.53 5.99
N ALA A 66 10.57 -0.61 6.11
CA ALA A 66 10.70 -1.73 5.18
C ALA A 66 9.92 -1.51 3.88
N GLU A 67 8.97 -0.57 3.86
CA GLU A 67 8.22 -0.21 2.66
C GLU A 67 8.98 0.87 1.88
N THR A 68 9.15 0.64 0.58
CA THR A 68 9.91 1.55 -0.32
C THR A 68 9.06 2.05 -1.48
N LEU A 69 7.85 1.53 -1.62
CA LEU A 69 6.94 1.90 -2.69
C LEU A 69 6.01 3.03 -2.23
N ASP A 70 6.35 4.25 -2.64
CA ASP A 70 5.56 5.43 -2.28
C ASP A 70 4.50 5.81 -3.32
N TYR A 71 4.58 5.27 -4.54
CA TYR A 71 3.66 5.59 -5.64
C TYR A 71 2.66 4.47 -5.90
N HIS A 72 1.37 4.79 -5.81
CA HIS A 72 0.27 3.83 -5.93
C HIS A 72 -0.77 4.31 -6.94
N SER A 73 -1.42 3.38 -7.64
CA SER A 73 -2.58 3.73 -8.46
C SER A 73 -3.73 4.25 -7.59
N LEU A 74 -4.57 5.14 -8.11
CA LEU A 74 -5.74 5.67 -7.40
C LEU A 74 -6.71 4.56 -6.96
N GLY A 75 -6.71 3.42 -7.64
CA GLY A 75 -7.48 2.23 -7.25
C GLY A 75 -7.16 1.70 -5.86
N MET A 76 -6.00 2.07 -5.29
CA MET A 76 -5.57 1.77 -3.93
C MET A 76 -6.47 2.40 -2.86
N ALA A 77 -7.15 3.53 -3.16
CA ALA A 77 -7.99 4.27 -2.23
C ALA A 77 -9.00 3.37 -1.48
N ARG A 78 -9.55 2.36 -2.17
CA ARG A 78 -10.51 1.39 -1.61
C ARG A 78 -9.97 0.54 -0.46
N PHE A 79 -8.65 0.49 -0.29
CA PHE A 79 -7.95 -0.26 0.76
C PHE A 79 -7.36 0.65 1.84
N LEU A 80 -7.58 1.96 1.75
CA LEU A 80 -7.09 2.93 2.70
C LEU A 80 -8.18 3.30 3.70
N ILE A 81 -7.79 3.41 4.96
CA ILE A 81 -8.63 3.91 6.05
C ILE A 81 -8.04 5.25 6.51
N ARG A 82 -8.85 6.31 6.60
CA ARG A 82 -8.36 7.58 7.18
C ARG A 82 -8.19 7.40 8.68
N LEU A 83 -6.99 7.69 9.16
CA LEU A 83 -6.72 7.84 10.57
C LEU A 83 -7.20 9.25 10.96
N GLY A 84 -8.02 9.33 12.02
CA GLY A 84 -8.49 10.61 12.55
C GLY A 84 -7.31 11.52 12.93
N PRO A 85 -7.55 12.82 13.19
CA PRO A 85 -6.52 13.68 13.74
C PRO A 85 -5.91 13.00 14.96
N THR A 86 -4.60 12.81 14.94
CA THR A 86 -3.87 12.32 16.10
C THR A 86 -3.89 13.48 17.10
N ASP A 87 -4.91 13.51 17.96
CA ASP A 87 -4.89 14.38 19.13
C ASP A 87 -3.62 14.00 19.91
N GLY A 88 -2.65 14.91 19.91
CA GLY A 88 -1.40 14.73 20.61
C GLY A 88 -1.65 14.45 22.09
N ALA A 89 -1.19 13.28 22.55
CA ALA A 89 -0.98 12.97 23.95
C ALA A 89 0.50 13.19 24.29
#